data_AF-A0A1F8MRD5-F1
#
_entry.id   AF-A0A1F8MRD5-F1
#
_cell.length_a   1.000
_cell.length_b   1.000
_cell.length_c   1.000
_cell.angle_alpha   90.00
_cell.angle_beta   90.00
_cell.angle_gamma   90.00
#
_symmetry.space_group_name_H-M   'P 1'
#
loop_
_entity.id
_entity.type
_entity.pdbx_description
1 polymer ?
#
loop_
_entity_poly.entity_id
_entity_poly.type
_entity_poly.pdbx_seq_one_letter_code
_entity_poly.pdbx_strand_id
1 'polypeptide(L)'
;MKHPGRFFSLAIRNRELGRFIQFCLVGLSGVAVNMGTFWLLWRVAHVDDRVSLVCAYTAATMSNFILNDLWTFRDRRAGGLASLLSRAPKFALVSAVAIGLYYAIYIPLTRYLEIYELLALAAAIGVGLVWNFTANALWTWKKRSPADSLE
;
A
#
# COMPACT_ATOMS: atom_id res chain seq x y z
N MET A 1 -9.22 -1.22 -41.82
CA MET A 1 -8.15 -1.75 -40.95
C MET A 1 -7.65 -0.65 -40.01
N LYS A 2 -8.05 -0.61 -38.73
CA LYS A 2 -7.48 0.28 -37.69
C LYS A 2 -7.55 -0.40 -36.30
N HIS A 3 -6.38 -0.82 -35.81
CA HIS A 3 -5.97 -1.23 -34.44
C HIS A 3 -7.02 -1.72 -33.40
N PRO A 4 -7.25 -3.05 -33.28
CA PRO A 4 -7.94 -3.63 -32.11
C PRO A 4 -7.17 -3.49 -30.78
N GLY A 5 -5.89 -3.12 -30.80
CA GLY A 5 -5.05 -3.01 -29.60
C GLY A 5 -5.37 -1.82 -28.66
N ARG A 6 -6.02 -0.75 -29.16
CA ARG A 6 -6.30 0.44 -28.33
C ARG A 6 -7.40 0.22 -27.30
N PHE A 7 -8.43 -0.56 -27.63
CA PHE A 7 -9.51 -0.86 -26.69
C PHE A 7 -9.03 -1.73 -25.51
N PHE A 8 -8.15 -2.70 -25.79
CA PHE A 8 -7.61 -3.58 -24.77
C PHE A 8 -6.67 -2.83 -23.80
N SER A 9 -5.84 -1.92 -24.31
CA SER A 9 -4.98 -1.03 -23.52
C SER A 9 -5.78 -0.13 -22.56
N LEU A 10 -6.92 0.42 -23.01
CA LEU A 10 -7.77 1.27 -22.19
C LEU A 10 -8.49 0.48 -21.09
N ALA A 11 -8.98 -0.73 -21.40
CA ALA A 11 -9.63 -1.59 -20.42
C ALA A 11 -8.67 -2.04 -19.29
N ILE A 12 -7.41 -2.32 -19.63
CA ILE A 12 -6.38 -2.62 -18.63
C ILE A 12 -6.10 -1.39 -17.75
N ARG A 13 -5.95 -0.22 -18.37
CA ARG A 13 -5.71 1.05 -17.64
C ARG A 13 -6.85 1.38 -16.67
N ASN A 14 -8.10 1.17 -17.06
CA ASN A 14 -9.27 1.40 -16.20
C ASN A 14 -9.30 0.44 -15.00
N ARG A 15 -8.89 -0.83 -15.18
CA ARG A 15 -8.82 -1.79 -14.08
C ARG A 15 -7.72 -1.43 -13.08
N GLU A 16 -6.53 -1.06 -13.54
CA GLU A 16 -5.45 -0.65 -12.63
C GLU A 16 -5.80 0.64 -11.88
N LEU A 17 -6.48 1.60 -12.53
CA LEU A 17 -6.97 2.80 -11.87
C LEU A 17 -8.01 2.47 -10.78
N GLY A 18 -8.93 1.53 -11.06
CA GLY A 18 -9.86 1.03 -10.05
C GLY A 18 -9.15 0.42 -8.84
N ARG A 19 -8.09 -0.38 -9.07
CA ARG A 19 -7.28 -0.94 -7.98
C ARG A 19 -6.51 0.13 -7.20
N PHE A 20 -6.03 1.17 -7.88
CA PHE A 20 -5.37 2.30 -7.21
C PHE A 20 -6.34 3.01 -6.26
N ILE A 21 -7.58 3.26 -6.69
CA ILE A 21 -8.62 3.85 -5.84
C ILE A 21 -8.94 2.93 -4.66
N GLN A 22 -9.13 1.62 -4.89
CA GLN A 22 -9.34 0.65 -3.81
C GLN A 22 -8.17 0.63 -2.82
N PHE A 23 -6.93 0.67 -3.32
CA PHE A 23 -5.73 0.73 -2.49
C PHE A 23 -5.72 1.99 -1.61
N CYS A 24 -6.09 3.15 -2.17
CA CYS A 24 -6.22 4.39 -1.41
C CYS A 24 -7.32 4.30 -0.35
N LEU A 25 -8.49 3.73 -0.67
CA LEU A 25 -9.60 3.54 0.27
C LEU A 25 -9.21 2.60 1.42
N VAL A 26 -8.51 1.50 1.11
CA VAL A 26 -7.95 0.60 2.12
C VAL A 26 -6.96 1.37 2.99
N GLY A 27 -6.03 2.13 2.39
CA GLY A 27 -5.09 2.98 3.13
C GLY A 27 -5.78 3.94 4.11
N LEU A 28 -6.85 4.61 3.68
CA LEU A 28 -7.68 5.47 4.54
C LEU A 28 -8.34 4.68 5.67
N SER A 29 -8.85 3.48 5.40
CA SER A 29 -9.40 2.62 6.45
C SER A 29 -8.32 2.22 7.48
N GLY A 30 -7.08 2.02 7.04
CA GLY A 30 -5.94 1.77 7.92
C GLY A 30 -5.63 2.93 8.85
N VAL A 31 -5.82 4.18 8.40
CA VAL A 31 -5.69 5.36 9.28
C VAL A 31 -6.73 5.31 10.40
N ALA A 32 -7.98 4.99 10.08
CA ALA A 32 -9.03 4.83 11.09
C ALA A 32 -8.74 3.68 12.07
N VAL A 33 -8.24 2.54 11.57
CA VAL A 33 -7.81 1.41 12.42
C VAL A 33 -6.66 1.83 13.33
N ASN A 34 -5.65 2.53 12.80
CA ASN A 34 -4.52 3.02 13.59
C ASN A 34 -4.99 3.93 14.74
N MET A 35 -5.79 4.94 14.41
CA MET A 35 -6.31 5.88 15.40
C MET A 35 -7.20 5.18 16.44
N GLY A 36 -8.09 4.28 16.00
CA GLY A 36 -8.98 3.54 16.89
C GLY A 36 -8.23 2.60 17.83
N THR A 37 -7.27 1.83 17.32
CA THR A 37 -6.45 0.93 18.12
C THR A 37 -5.56 1.70 19.10
N PHE A 38 -4.94 2.79 18.67
CA PHE A 38 -4.15 3.65 19.55
C PHE A 38 -5.01 4.23 20.68
N TRP A 39 -6.18 4.79 20.34
CA TRP A 39 -7.09 5.35 21.32
C TRP A 39 -7.56 4.29 22.33
N LEU A 40 -7.92 3.09 21.86
CA LEU A 40 -8.36 2.00 22.74
C LEU A 40 -7.25 1.57 23.70
N LEU A 41 -6.04 1.33 23.21
CA LEU A 41 -4.93 0.87 24.04
C LEU A 41 -4.48 1.94 25.03
N TRP A 42 -4.31 3.17 24.57
CA TRP A 42 -3.78 4.25 25.40
C TRP A 42 -4.82 4.82 26.37
N ARG A 43 -6.04 5.10 25.89
CA ARG A 43 -7.06 5.79 26.70
C ARG A 43 -7.95 4.85 27.50
N VAL A 44 -8.24 3.66 26.99
CA VAL A 44 -9.15 2.72 27.66
C VAL A 44 -8.39 1.65 28.43
N ALA A 45 -7.35 1.07 27.83
CA ALA A 45 -6.54 0.03 28.48
C ALA A 45 -5.35 0.57 29.28
N HIS A 46 -5.10 1.89 29.25
CA HIS A 46 -3.99 2.57 29.95
C HIS A 46 -2.60 1.97 29.66
N VAL A 47 -2.43 1.43 28.45
CA VAL A 47 -1.13 0.94 27.98
C VAL A 47 -0.23 2.13 27.68
N ASP A 48 1.08 1.97 27.87
CA ASP A 48 2.11 2.93 27.49
C ASP A 48 1.90 3.43 26.03
N ASP A 49 2.10 4.71 25.80
CA ASP A 49 1.84 5.36 24.51
C ASP A 49 2.74 4.80 23.40
N ARG A 50 4.01 4.48 23.73
CA ARG A 50 4.98 3.95 22.76
C ARG A 50 4.57 2.56 22.31
N VAL A 51 4.17 1.72 23.27
CA VAL A 51 3.65 0.37 22.98
C VAL A 51 2.35 0.47 22.17
N SER A 52 1.46 1.38 22.56
CA SER A 52 0.19 1.62 21.86
C SER A 52 0.41 2.05 20.41
N LEU A 53 1.38 2.93 20.13
CA LEU A 53 1.74 3.35 18.77
C LEU A 53 2.24 2.19 17.91
N VAL A 54 3.13 1.35 18.45
CA VAL A 54 3.66 0.19 17.71
C VAL A 54 2.55 -0.82 17.41
N CYS A 55 1.71 -1.12 18.40
CA CYS A 55 0.58 -2.03 18.23
C CYS A 55 -0.43 -1.50 17.21
N ALA A 56 -0.78 -0.22 17.30
CA ALA A 56 -1.72 0.41 16.39
C ALA A 56 -1.20 0.45 14.93
N TYR A 57 0.07 0.81 14.75
CA TYR A 57 0.71 0.78 13.43
C TYR A 57 0.75 -0.63 12.84
N THR A 58 1.06 -1.63 13.66
CA THR A 58 1.07 -3.04 13.26
C THR A 58 -0.33 -3.50 12.86
N ALA A 59 -1.35 -3.20 13.68
CA ALA A 59 -2.74 -3.55 13.40
C ALA A 59 -3.25 -2.90 12.10
N ALA A 60 -2.96 -1.62 11.89
CA ALA A 60 -3.31 -0.91 10.67
C ALA A 60 -2.61 -1.50 9.43
N THR A 61 -1.32 -1.82 9.54
CA THR A 61 -0.55 -2.43 8.46
C THR A 61 -1.09 -3.82 8.10
N MET A 62 -1.42 -4.64 9.09
CA MET A 62 -2.03 -5.96 8.88
C MET A 62 -3.42 -5.84 8.25
N SER A 63 -4.25 -4.91 8.74
CA SER A 63 -5.58 -4.66 8.18
C SER A 63 -5.49 -4.23 6.71
N ASN A 64 -4.60 -3.29 6.39
CA ASN A 64 -4.35 -2.85 5.02
C ASN A 64 -3.88 -3.99 4.12
N PHE A 65 -2.98 -4.85 4.61
CA PHE A 65 -2.50 -6.00 3.85
C PHE A 65 -3.63 -7.00 3.56
N ILE A 66 -4.41 -7.36 4.58
CA ILE A 66 -5.53 -8.31 4.47
C ILE A 66 -6.60 -7.76 3.52
N LEU A 67 -7.02 -6.51 3.70
CA LEU A 67 -8.02 -5.87 2.84
C LEU A 67 -7.53 -5.75 1.40
N ASN A 68 -6.26 -5.43 1.17
CA ASN A 68 -5.72 -5.41 -0.19
C ASN A 68 -5.68 -6.80 -0.83
N ASP A 69 -5.37 -7.87 -0.10
CA ASP A 69 -5.42 -9.24 -0.65
C ASP A 69 -6.86 -9.70 -0.93
N LEU A 70 -7.80 -9.41 -0.03
CA LEU A 70 -9.19 -9.86 -0.12
C LEU A 70 -10.04 -9.05 -1.09
N TRP A 71 -9.76 -7.75 -1.25
CA TRP A 71 -10.58 -6.85 -2.04
C TRP A 71 -9.84 -6.29 -3.25
N THR A 72 -8.73 -5.57 -3.07
CA THR A 72 -8.01 -4.88 -4.16
C THR A 72 -7.42 -5.85 -5.20
N PHE A 73 -6.83 -6.96 -4.75
CA PHE A 73 -6.16 -7.95 -5.61
C PHE A 73 -6.84 -9.33 -5.58
N ARG A 74 -8.14 -9.36 -5.29
CA ARG A 74 -8.94 -10.61 -5.21
C ARG A 74 -8.78 -11.49 -6.45
N ASP A 75 -8.67 -10.89 -7.63
CA ASP A 75 -8.53 -11.58 -8.92
C ASP A 75 -7.13 -12.16 -9.17
N ARG A 76 -6.15 -11.81 -8.33
CA ARG A 76 -4.75 -12.29 -8.39
C ARG A 76 -4.38 -13.19 -7.20
N ARG A 77 -5.38 -13.63 -6.44
CA ARG A 77 -5.22 -14.57 -5.33
C ARG A 77 -5.01 -15.98 -5.88
N ALA A 78 -3.80 -16.51 -5.74
CA ALA A 78 -3.46 -17.87 -6.10
C ALA A 78 -2.93 -18.57 -4.85
N GLY A 79 -3.78 -19.35 -4.18
CA GLY A 79 -3.43 -20.09 -2.96
C GLY A 79 -4.10 -19.59 -1.67
N GLY A 80 -4.11 -20.45 -0.65
CA GLY A 80 -4.68 -20.20 0.67
C GLY A 80 -3.77 -19.40 1.61
N LEU A 81 -3.87 -19.63 2.92
CA LEU A 81 -3.12 -18.91 3.98
C LEU A 81 -1.60 -18.87 3.76
N ALA A 82 -1.00 -19.94 3.21
CA ALA A 82 0.43 -19.99 2.90
C ALA A 82 0.86 -18.94 1.84
N SER A 83 0.02 -18.66 0.84
CA SER A 83 0.29 -17.60 -0.14
C SER A 83 0.15 -16.21 0.48
N LEU A 84 -0.70 -16.03 1.50
CA LEU A 84 -0.83 -14.78 2.23
C LEU A 84 0.45 -14.50 3.05
N LEU A 85 0.90 -15.49 3.82
CA LEU A 85 2.11 -15.37 4.65
C LEU A 85 3.37 -15.08 3.83
N SER A 86 3.51 -15.66 2.63
CA SER A 86 4.66 -15.39 1.75
C SER A 86 4.62 -14.00 1.07
N ARG A 87 3.46 -13.33 1.04
CA ARG A 87 3.30 -11.97 0.49
C ARG A 87 3.53 -10.89 1.56
N ALA A 88 3.26 -11.18 2.83
CA ALA A 88 3.47 -10.25 3.95
C ALA A 88 4.90 -9.65 4.01
N PRO A 89 6.00 -10.43 3.92
CA PRO A 89 7.34 -9.85 3.94
C PRO A 89 7.64 -8.98 2.71
N LYS A 90 7.08 -9.32 1.54
CA LYS A 90 7.21 -8.48 0.33
C LYS A 90 6.50 -7.15 0.50
N PHE A 91 5.28 -7.17 1.04
CA PHE A 91 4.53 -5.96 1.34
C PHE A 91 5.26 -5.06 2.34
N ALA A 92 5.85 -5.66 3.39
CA ALA A 92 6.65 -4.94 4.38
C ALA A 92 7.90 -4.29 3.74
N LEU A 93 8.63 -5.02 2.89
CA LEU A 93 9.79 -4.49 2.18
C LEU A 93 9.42 -3.33 1.25
N VAL A 94 8.36 -3.48 0.45
CA VAL A 94 7.87 -2.42 -0.44
C VAL A 94 7.48 -1.17 0.36
N SER A 95 6.82 -1.37 1.50
CA SER A 95 6.42 -0.28 2.39
C SER A 95 7.60 0.40 3.06
N ALA A 96 8.65 -0.35 3.43
CA ALA A 96 9.89 0.22 3.96
C ALA A 96 10.59 1.12 2.93
N VAL A 97 10.62 0.71 1.66
CA VAL A 97 11.15 1.57 0.58
C VAL A 97 10.31 2.84 0.40
N ALA A 98 8.98 2.74 0.53
CA ALA A 98 8.11 3.92 0.47
C ALA A 98 8.44 4.94 1.58
N ILE A 99 8.77 4.48 2.78
CA ILE A 99 9.21 5.32 3.90
C ILE A 99 10.57 5.97 3.58
N GLY A 100 11.50 5.22 2.98
CA GLY A 100 12.77 5.78 2.51
C GLY A 100 12.57 6.90 1.48
N LEU A 101 11.69 6.68 0.50
CA LEU A 101 11.32 7.69 -0.50
C LEU A 101 10.66 8.93 0.14
N TYR A 102 9.81 8.72 1.15
CA TYR A 102 9.21 9.82 1.90
C TYR A 102 10.29 10.76 2.46
N TYR A 103 11.29 10.22 3.17
CA TYR A 103 12.37 11.03 3.73
C TYR A 103 13.27 11.64 2.66
N ALA A 104 13.58 10.88 1.60
CA ALA A 104 14.41 11.34 0.49
C ALA A 104 13.80 12.52 -0.28
N ILE A 105 12.47 12.67 -0.25
CA ILE A 105 11.76 13.79 -0.88
C ILE A 105 11.53 14.91 0.15
N TYR A 106 11.02 14.58 1.33
CA TYR A 106 10.64 15.57 2.34
C TYR A 106 11.83 16.42 2.82
N ILE A 107 12.96 15.78 3.11
CA ILE A 107 14.15 16.46 3.66
C ILE A 107 14.69 17.52 2.69
N PRO A 108 14.98 17.23 1.41
CA PRO A 108 15.53 18.25 0.53
C PRO A 108 14.54 19.37 0.19
N LEU A 109 13.25 19.04 0.04
CA LEU A 109 12.22 20.04 -0.25
C LEU A 109 12.08 21.06 0.89
N THR A 110 12.18 20.61 2.14
CA THR A 110 12.07 21.49 3.31
C THR A 110 13.39 22.17 3.66
N ARG A 111 14.51 21.44 3.65
CA ARG A 111 15.80 21.96 4.16
C ARG A 111 16.65 22.70 3.14
N TYR A 112 16.51 22.41 1.85
CA TYR A 112 17.32 23.04 0.81
C TYR A 112 16.51 23.95 -0.11
N LEU A 113 15.23 23.61 -0.34
CA LEU A 113 14.35 24.40 -1.19
C LEU A 113 13.38 25.29 -0.42
N GLU A 114 13.36 25.19 0.92
CA GLU A 114 12.49 25.96 1.83
C GLU A 114 11.01 25.98 1.40
N ILE A 115 10.56 24.89 0.77
CA ILE A 115 9.17 24.73 0.37
C ILE A 115 8.34 24.53 1.64
N TYR A 116 7.16 25.16 1.67
CA TYR A 116 6.18 25.01 2.73
C TYR A 116 5.95 23.53 3.10
N GLU A 117 6.01 23.22 4.38
CA GLU A 117 6.15 21.87 4.91
C GLU A 117 4.97 20.98 4.51
N LEU A 118 3.76 21.54 4.47
CA LEU A 118 2.57 20.80 4.05
C LEU A 118 2.62 20.41 2.57
N LEU A 119 3.21 21.24 1.71
CA LEU A 119 3.40 20.90 0.29
C LEU A 119 4.48 19.83 0.11
N ALA A 120 5.59 19.95 0.84
CA ALA A 120 6.66 18.95 0.83
C ALA A 120 6.16 17.59 1.34
N LEU A 121 5.36 17.60 2.41
CA LEU A 121 4.71 16.42 2.99
C LEU A 121 3.72 15.78 2.01
N ALA A 122 2.86 16.58 1.37
CA ALA A 122 1.93 16.09 0.37
C ALA A 122 2.65 15.44 -0.82
N ALA A 123 3.73 16.05 -1.31
CA ALA A 123 4.55 15.49 -2.39
C ALA A 123 5.20 14.16 -1.98
N ALA A 124 5.81 14.10 -0.79
CA ALA A 124 6.45 12.90 -0.28
C ALA A 124 5.46 11.73 -0.10
N ILE A 125 4.28 12.00 0.48
CA ILE A 125 3.20 11.01 0.62
C ILE A 125 2.70 10.57 -0.76
N GLY A 126 2.49 11.50 -1.69
CA GLY A 126 2.01 11.20 -3.03
C GLY A 126 2.94 10.25 -3.79
N VAL A 127 4.25 10.54 -3.79
CA VAL A 127 5.24 9.67 -4.45
C VAL A 127 5.36 8.33 -3.73
N GLY A 128 5.40 8.33 -2.40
CA GLY A 128 5.43 7.10 -1.61
C GLY A 128 4.21 6.21 -1.87
N LEU A 129 3.02 6.79 -2.01
CA LEU A 129 1.78 6.08 -2.34
C LEU A 129 1.83 5.44 -3.73
N VAL A 130 2.27 6.19 -4.75
CA VAL A 130 2.40 5.68 -6.12
C VAL A 130 3.41 4.54 -6.18
N TRP A 131 4.55 4.69 -5.51
CA TRP A 131 5.54 3.62 -5.39
C TRP A 131 4.95 2.40 -4.70
N ASN A 132 4.32 2.58 -3.54
CA ASN A 132 3.78 1.49 -2.73
C ASN A 132 2.73 0.70 -3.52
N PHE A 133 1.80 1.38 -4.20
CA PHE A 133 0.82 0.73 -5.07
C PHE A 133 1.49 -0.02 -6.22
N THR A 134 2.37 0.64 -6.96
CA THR A 134 2.96 0.09 -8.19
C THR A 134 3.82 -1.13 -7.88
N ALA A 135 4.71 -1.04 -6.89
CA ALA A 135 5.56 -2.15 -6.49
C ALA A 135 4.75 -3.32 -5.94
N ASN A 136 3.70 -3.06 -5.15
CA ASN A 136 2.81 -4.14 -4.69
C ASN A 136 2.03 -4.78 -5.84
N ALA A 137 1.51 -3.99 -6.78
CA ALA A 137 0.77 -4.50 -7.92
C ALA A 137 1.65 -5.33 -8.88
N LEU A 138 2.92 -4.96 -9.06
CA LEU A 138 3.82 -5.62 -9.99
C LEU A 138 4.58 -6.80 -9.37
N TRP A 139 4.91 -6.73 -8.08
CA TRP A 139 5.78 -7.72 -7.43
C TRP A 139 5.07 -8.57 -6.39
N THR A 140 4.33 -7.96 -5.46
CA THR A 140 3.62 -8.69 -4.39
C THR A 140 2.44 -9.50 -4.95
N TRP A 141 1.65 -8.88 -5.83
CA TRP A 141 0.50 -9.50 -6.50
C TRP A 141 0.72 -9.63 -8.02
N LYS A 142 1.89 -10.15 -8.43
CA LYS A 142 2.17 -10.47 -9.83
C LYS A 142 1.19 -11.53 -10.32
N LYS A 143 0.55 -11.31 -11.49
CA LYS A 143 -0.22 -12.35 -12.18
C LYS A 143 0.76 -13.46 -12.62
N ARG A 144 0.53 -14.71 -12.19
CA ARG A 144 1.21 -15.86 -12.80
C ARG A 144 0.78 -15.98 -14.26
N SER A 145 1.74 -16.17 -15.15
CA SER A 145 1.45 -16.42 -16.56
C SER A 145 0.93 -17.86 -16.70
N PRO A 146 -0.03 -18.16 -17.59
CA PRO A 146 -0.47 -19.54 -17.85
C PRO A 146 0.66 -20.49 -18.28
N ALA A 147 1.80 -19.95 -18.72
CA ALA A 147 2.98 -20.72 -19.08
C ALA A 147 3.71 -21.34 -17.86
N ASP A 148 3.58 -20.75 -16.66
CA ASP A 148 4.27 -21.22 -15.44
C ASP A 148 3.59 -22.47 -14.81
N SER A 149 2.49 -22.97 -15.38
CA SER A 149 1.77 -24.16 -14.93
C SER A 149 2.05 -25.42 -15.78
N LEU A 150 2.96 -25.31 -16.74
CA LEU A 150 3.37 -26.41 -17.64
C LEU A 150 4.80 -26.92 -17.37
N GLU A 151 5.47 -26.41 -16.33
CA GLU A 151 6.75 -26.92 -15.79
C GLU A 151 6.51 -27.52 -14.39
#